data_AF-A0AAW0J7J6-F1
#
_entry.id   AF-A0AAW0J7J6-F1
#
_cell.length_a   1.000
_cell.length_b   1.000
_cell.length_c   1.000
_cell.angle_alpha   90.00
_cell.angle_beta   90.00
_cell.angle_gamma   90.00
#
_symmetry.space_group_name_H-M   'P 1'
#
loop_
_entity.id
_entity.type
_entity.pdbx_description
1 polymer ?
#
loop_
_entity_poly.entity_id
_entity_poly.type
_entity_poly.pdbx_seq_one_letter_code
_entity_poly.pdbx_strand_id
1 'polypeptide(L)'
;MSRRSSRLQAKQQHAQPSQPDSPQEAQIIQAKKRKTAQDVKKGKEEITKKHQYEIRLLDLCILAIDSLEFQYRILAAAALCHFTSIEVVKKASGLEWEDISECVDWMVPFVSVVKSISPVKLKTFKKIAMEDRHNIQTHTNYLALLSEVNYVSTFRKAGQLSPVCNGGIMTPPKSTEKPPIKP
;
A
#
# COMPACT_ATOMS: atom_id res chain seq x y z
N MET A 1 -47.19 4.48 65.04
CA MET A 1 -46.37 5.13 63.99
C MET A 1 -44.91 5.03 64.41
N SER A 2 -44.21 3.93 64.16
CA SER A 2 -43.28 3.73 63.03
C SER A 2 -42.45 4.96 62.67
N ARG A 3 -41.16 4.95 63.04
CA ARG A 3 -40.03 4.91 62.08
C ARG A 3 -38.70 4.81 62.85
N ARG A 4 -38.04 3.65 62.70
CA ARG A 4 -36.62 3.42 63.02
C ARG A 4 -35.76 4.45 62.28
N SER A 5 -34.91 5.17 63.00
CA SER A 5 -33.86 5.99 62.39
C SER A 5 -32.56 5.19 62.39
N SER A 6 -32.17 4.74 61.19
CA SER A 6 -30.95 3.99 60.93
C SER A 6 -29.71 4.87 61.07
N ARG A 7 -28.78 4.50 61.97
CA ARG A 7 -27.41 5.01 61.95
C ARG A 7 -26.68 4.47 60.72
N LEU A 8 -26.48 5.33 59.71
CA LEU A 8 -25.50 5.11 58.65
C LEU A 8 -24.14 5.57 59.16
N GLN A 9 -23.27 4.61 59.49
CA GLN A 9 -21.83 4.88 59.59
C GLN A 9 -21.32 5.09 58.15
N ALA A 10 -21.01 6.33 57.80
CA ALA A 10 -20.26 6.65 56.60
C ALA A 10 -18.84 6.11 56.78
N LYS A 11 -18.59 4.91 56.26
CA LYS A 11 -17.27 4.30 56.14
C LYS A 11 -16.48 5.13 55.13
N GLN A 12 -15.65 6.04 55.64
CA GLN A 12 -14.70 6.81 54.86
C GLN A 12 -13.64 5.83 54.30
N GLN A 13 -13.89 5.31 53.10
CA GLN A 13 -12.89 4.59 52.32
C GLN A 13 -12.01 5.61 51.63
N HIS A 14 -10.84 5.85 52.23
CA HIS A 14 -9.70 6.41 51.53
C HIS A 14 -9.34 5.45 50.39
N ALA A 15 -9.63 5.81 49.15
CA ALA A 15 -9.17 5.05 47.98
C ALA A 15 -7.67 5.32 47.82
N GLN A 16 -6.83 4.52 48.48
CA GLN A 16 -5.42 4.44 48.13
C GLN A 16 -5.30 3.86 46.71
N PRO A 17 -4.42 4.40 45.85
CA PRO A 17 -4.14 3.81 44.56
C PRO A 17 -3.50 2.44 44.81
N SER A 18 -4.22 1.39 44.43
CA SER A 18 -3.84 -0.02 44.61
C SER A 18 -2.42 -0.23 44.09
N GLN A 19 -1.49 -0.52 45.00
CA GLN A 19 -0.15 -1.00 44.63
C GLN A 19 -0.29 -2.48 44.18
N PRO A 20 0.46 -2.92 43.15
CA PRO A 20 0.37 -4.30 42.65
C PRO A 20 0.82 -5.27 43.75
N ASP A 21 -0.04 -6.24 44.10
CA ASP A 21 0.09 -7.12 45.28
C ASP A 21 1.17 -8.23 45.12
N SER A 22 1.91 -8.23 44.00
CA SER A 22 2.99 -9.21 43.78
C SER A 22 4.01 -8.70 42.75
N PRO A 23 5.31 -9.02 42.93
CA PRO A 23 6.34 -8.77 41.91
C PRO A 23 5.99 -9.36 40.54
N GLN A 24 5.16 -10.40 40.48
CA GLN A 24 4.73 -11.02 39.23
C GLN A 24 3.67 -10.19 38.49
N GLU A 25 2.70 -9.57 39.18
CA GLU A 25 1.70 -8.70 38.55
C GLU A 25 2.33 -7.43 37.99
N ALA A 26 3.29 -6.84 38.71
CA ALA A 26 4.05 -5.69 38.22
C ALA A 26 4.84 -6.04 36.94
N GLN A 27 5.41 -7.24 36.86
CA GLN A 27 6.11 -7.72 35.67
C GLN A 27 5.15 -7.94 34.49
N ILE A 28 3.97 -8.51 34.73
CA ILE A 28 2.95 -8.72 33.68
C ILE A 28 2.45 -7.37 33.14
N ILE A 29 2.16 -6.40 34.00
CA ILE A 29 1.72 -5.05 33.59
C ILE A 29 2.82 -4.34 32.79
N GLN A 30 4.08 -4.43 33.22
CA GLN A 30 5.22 -3.87 32.49
C GLN A 30 5.45 -4.57 31.15
N ALA A 31 5.38 -5.90 31.10
CA ALA A 31 5.51 -6.68 29.87
C ALA A 31 4.40 -6.35 28.88
N LYS A 32 3.16 -6.18 29.35
CA LYS A 32 2.00 -5.78 28.54
C LYS A 32 2.17 -4.36 28.00
N LYS A 33 2.62 -3.40 28.82
CA LYS A 33 2.98 -2.04 28.36
C LYS A 33 4.10 -2.05 27.32
N ARG A 34 5.16 -2.83 27.51
CA ARG A 34 6.27 -2.98 26.55
C ARG A 34 5.79 -3.58 25.23
N LYS A 35 4.95 -4.61 25.29
CA LYS A 35 4.34 -5.26 24.11
C LYS A 35 3.49 -4.26 23.31
N THR A 36 2.57 -3.54 23.95
CA THR A 36 1.72 -2.55 23.28
C THR A 36 2.53 -1.41 22.67
N ALA A 37 3.53 -0.89 23.38
CA ALA A 37 4.42 0.15 22.83
C ALA A 37 5.23 -0.34 21.63
N GLN A 38 5.65 -1.61 21.65
CA GLN A 38 6.40 -2.25 20.57
C GLN A 38 5.51 -2.51 19.34
N ASP A 39 4.27 -2.95 19.53
CA ASP A 39 3.28 -3.11 18.46
C ASP A 39 2.92 -1.76 17.81
N VAL A 40 2.73 -0.70 18.60
CA VAL A 40 2.51 0.66 18.08
C VAL A 40 3.73 1.16 17.31
N LYS A 41 4.94 0.92 17.83
CA LYS A 41 6.19 1.32 17.15
C LYS A 41 6.37 0.56 15.83
N LYS A 42 6.07 -0.74 15.80
CA LYS A 42 6.10 -1.57 14.59
C LYS A 42 5.06 -1.09 13.56
N GLY A 43 3.84 -0.78 14.00
CA GLY A 43 2.81 -0.21 13.12
C GLY A 43 3.23 1.12 12.50
N LYS A 44 3.82 2.03 13.28
CA LYS A 44 4.36 3.31 12.77
C LYS A 44 5.44 3.12 11.72
N GLU A 45 6.36 2.18 11.95
CA GLU A 45 7.44 1.88 10.99
C GLU A 45 6.89 1.36 9.66
N GLU A 46 5.91 0.46 9.69
CA GLU A 46 5.25 -0.05 8.48
C GLU A 46 4.50 1.04 7.70
N ILE A 47 3.81 1.95 8.40
CA ILE A 47 3.15 3.10 7.77
C ILE A 47 4.18 4.01 7.08
N THR A 48 5.32 4.24 7.73
CA THR A 48 6.36 5.12 7.16
C THR A 48 7.01 4.48 5.93
N LYS A 49 7.19 3.14 5.95
CA LYS A 49 7.63 2.40 4.75
C LYS A 49 6.63 2.53 3.61
N LYS A 50 5.33 2.34 3.88
CA LYS A 50 4.27 2.50 2.86
C LYS A 50 4.28 3.90 2.23
N HIS A 51 4.37 4.94 3.06
CA HIS A 51 4.39 6.33 2.58
C HIS A 51 5.61 6.62 1.67
N GLN A 52 6.78 6.07 2.00
CA GLN A 52 7.97 6.20 1.14
C GLN A 52 7.77 5.57 -0.24
N TYR A 53 7.07 4.44 -0.33
CA TYR A 53 6.77 3.79 -1.61
C TYR A 53 5.77 4.59 -2.44
N GLU A 54 4.78 5.19 -1.79
CA GLU A 54 3.77 6.06 -2.45
C GLU A 54 4.42 7.29 -3.10
N ILE A 55 5.29 8.01 -2.37
CA ILE A 55 5.98 9.19 -2.92
C ILE A 55 6.85 8.81 -4.13
N ARG A 56 7.60 7.70 -4.03
CA ARG A 56 8.46 7.23 -5.13
C ARG A 56 7.68 6.82 -6.36
N LEU A 57 6.50 6.24 -6.15
CA LEU A 57 5.61 5.88 -7.23
C LEU A 57 5.18 7.14 -7.99
N LEU A 58 4.75 8.18 -7.28
CA LEU A 58 4.37 9.45 -7.89
C LEU A 58 5.55 10.15 -8.57
N ASP A 59 6.72 10.21 -7.92
CA ASP A 59 7.95 10.74 -8.51
C ASP A 59 8.27 10.07 -9.86
N LEU A 60 8.10 8.75 -9.94
CA LEU A 60 8.35 7.98 -11.17
C LEU A 60 7.25 8.20 -12.22
N CYS A 61 5.98 8.21 -11.81
CA CYS A 61 4.84 8.43 -12.70
C CYS A 61 4.91 9.78 -13.40
N ILE A 62 5.28 10.85 -12.70
CA ILE A 62 5.35 12.23 -13.26
C ILE A 62 6.43 12.35 -14.36
N LEU A 63 7.41 11.44 -14.40
CA LEU A 63 8.40 11.42 -15.48
C LEU A 63 7.85 10.82 -16.79
N ALA A 64 6.74 10.09 -16.74
CA ALA A 64 6.06 9.60 -17.93
C ALA A 64 5.11 10.67 -18.47
N ILE A 65 5.23 11.01 -19.76
CA ILE A 65 4.39 12.03 -20.40
C ILE A 65 2.89 11.67 -20.35
N ASP A 66 2.57 10.37 -20.46
CA ASP A 66 1.20 9.84 -20.40
C ASP A 66 0.52 10.13 -19.05
N SER A 67 1.28 10.44 -17.99
CA SER A 67 0.70 10.85 -16.70
C SER A 67 -0.15 12.12 -16.80
N LEU A 68 0.10 12.96 -17.81
CA LEU A 68 -0.63 14.21 -18.06
C LEU A 68 -2.06 14.00 -18.55
N GLU A 69 -2.42 12.77 -18.94
CA GLU A 69 -3.81 12.40 -19.25
C GLU A 69 -4.68 12.36 -17.98
N PHE A 70 -4.06 12.28 -16.80
CA PHE A 70 -4.74 12.25 -15.51
C PHE A 70 -4.56 13.57 -14.74
N GLN A 71 -5.61 14.00 -14.04
CA GLN A 71 -5.48 15.12 -13.10
C GLN A 71 -4.56 14.71 -11.94
N TYR A 72 -3.80 15.65 -11.38
CA TYR A 72 -2.88 15.37 -10.27
C TYR A 72 -3.59 14.79 -9.03
N ARG A 73 -4.85 15.19 -8.78
CA ARG A 73 -5.69 14.59 -7.72
C ARG A 73 -5.98 13.12 -7.98
N ILE A 74 -6.18 12.71 -9.23
CA ILE A 74 -6.44 11.33 -9.65
C ILE A 74 -5.15 10.52 -9.52
N LEU A 75 -4.01 11.04 -9.99
CA LEU A 75 -2.70 10.38 -9.81
C LEU A 75 -2.40 10.10 -8.33
N ALA A 76 -2.56 11.10 -7.46
CA ALA A 76 -2.33 10.93 -6.03
C ALA A 76 -3.27 9.88 -5.41
N ALA A 77 -4.56 9.93 -5.75
CA ALA A 77 -5.54 8.97 -5.26
C ALA A 77 -5.28 7.54 -5.77
N ALA A 78 -4.91 7.39 -7.05
CA ALA A 78 -4.57 6.10 -7.64
C ALA A 78 -3.31 5.50 -7.02
N ALA A 79 -2.27 6.31 -6.79
CA ALA A 79 -1.07 5.89 -6.09
C ALA A 79 -1.39 5.42 -4.67
N LEU A 80 -2.18 6.19 -3.91
CA LEU A 80 -2.64 5.81 -2.57
C LEU A 80 -3.45 4.52 -2.58
N CYS A 81 -4.25 4.28 -3.62
CA CYS A 81 -5.06 3.06 -3.79
C CYS A 81 -4.20 1.80 -3.93
N HIS A 82 -2.98 1.89 -4.46
CA HIS A 82 -2.05 0.75 -4.55
C HIS A 82 -1.45 0.31 -3.19
N PHE A 83 -1.61 1.12 -2.13
CA PHE A 83 -1.07 0.86 -0.79
C PHE A 83 -2.14 0.76 0.31
N THR A 84 -3.36 1.17 0.00
CA THR A 84 -4.50 1.25 0.92
C THR A 84 -5.76 0.66 0.26
N SER A 85 -6.93 0.88 0.85
CA SER A 85 -8.20 0.42 0.27
C SER A 85 -8.98 1.58 -0.33
N ILE A 86 -9.89 1.27 -1.26
CA ILE A 86 -10.71 2.28 -1.93
C ILE A 86 -11.55 3.10 -0.94
N GLU A 87 -11.98 2.51 0.18
CA GLU A 87 -12.73 3.22 1.22
C GLU A 87 -11.88 4.32 1.87
N VAL A 88 -10.59 4.06 2.09
CA VAL A 88 -9.66 5.06 2.64
C VAL A 88 -9.40 6.16 1.62
N VAL A 89 -9.19 5.79 0.36
CA VAL A 89 -8.98 6.75 -0.74
C VAL A 89 -10.20 7.65 -0.89
N LYS A 90 -11.39 7.08 -1.04
CA LYS A 90 -12.67 7.81 -1.13
C LYS A 90 -12.87 8.75 0.06
N LYS A 91 -12.57 8.30 1.28
CA LYS A 91 -12.67 9.14 2.48
C LYS A 91 -11.68 10.31 2.47
N ALA A 92 -10.48 10.13 1.92
CA ALA A 92 -9.43 11.15 1.91
C ALA A 92 -9.53 12.14 0.73
N SER A 93 -9.96 11.68 -0.44
CA SER A 93 -9.96 12.46 -1.68
C SER A 93 -11.35 12.81 -2.21
N GLY A 94 -12.40 12.11 -1.75
CA GLY A 94 -13.75 12.23 -2.30
C GLY A 94 -13.94 11.62 -3.68
N LEU A 95 -12.97 10.85 -4.17
CA LEU A 95 -13.03 10.15 -5.47
C LEU A 95 -13.60 8.75 -5.31
N GLU A 96 -14.47 8.35 -6.25
CA GLU A 96 -14.97 6.99 -6.36
C GLU A 96 -13.99 6.10 -7.15
N TRP A 97 -14.24 4.79 -7.17
CA TRP A 97 -13.42 3.86 -7.95
C TRP A 97 -13.46 4.18 -9.44
N GLU A 98 -14.63 4.55 -9.94
CA GLU A 98 -14.87 4.89 -11.34
C GLU A 98 -14.01 6.07 -11.79
N ASP A 99 -13.73 7.02 -10.89
CA ASP A 99 -12.91 8.19 -11.18
C ASP A 99 -11.40 7.87 -11.31
N ILE A 100 -10.93 6.78 -10.67
CA ILE A 100 -9.50 6.49 -10.54
C ILE A 100 -9.06 5.17 -11.18
N SER A 101 -9.99 4.27 -11.52
CA SER A 101 -9.72 2.90 -11.97
C SER A 101 -8.75 2.84 -13.16
N GLU A 102 -8.97 3.66 -14.18
CA GLU A 102 -8.10 3.75 -15.36
C GLU A 102 -6.66 4.16 -14.97
N CYS A 103 -6.53 5.13 -14.07
CA CYS A 103 -5.22 5.58 -13.58
C CYS A 103 -4.55 4.49 -12.72
N VAL A 104 -5.32 3.78 -11.89
CA VAL A 104 -4.82 2.65 -11.09
C VAL A 104 -4.26 1.55 -11.99
N ASP A 105 -4.96 1.19 -13.07
CA ASP A 105 -4.53 0.18 -14.04
C ASP A 105 -3.31 0.63 -14.87
N TRP A 106 -3.28 1.91 -15.24
CA TRP A 106 -2.13 2.54 -15.88
C TRP A 106 -0.88 2.51 -14.97
N MET A 107 -1.05 2.72 -13.65
CA MET A 107 0.05 2.72 -12.68
C MET A 107 0.65 1.33 -12.37
N VAL A 108 -0.02 0.23 -12.73
CA VAL A 108 0.44 -1.13 -12.39
C VAL A 108 1.91 -1.46 -12.78
N PRO A 109 2.47 -1.07 -13.94
CA PRO A 109 3.86 -1.39 -14.25
C PRO A 109 4.84 -0.55 -13.41
N PHE A 110 4.49 0.70 -13.11
CA PHE A 110 5.23 1.58 -12.20
C PHE A 110 5.30 0.98 -10.79
N VAL A 111 4.17 0.47 -10.29
CA VAL A 111 4.08 -0.18 -8.97
C VAL A 111 4.97 -1.42 -8.90
N SER A 112 4.99 -2.24 -9.96
CA SER A 112 5.84 -3.43 -10.05
C SER A 112 7.33 -3.06 -9.92
N VAL A 113 7.77 -2.07 -10.71
CA VAL A 113 9.16 -1.60 -10.68
C VAL A 113 9.51 -0.94 -9.35
N VAL A 114 8.63 -0.14 -8.77
CA VAL A 114 8.88 0.51 -7.48
C VAL A 114 8.98 -0.50 -6.34
N LYS A 115 8.20 -1.59 -6.39
CA LYS A 115 8.24 -2.68 -5.40
C LYS A 115 9.46 -3.59 -5.54
N SER A 116 10.06 -3.70 -6.72
CA SER A 116 11.28 -4.50 -6.93
C SER A 116 12.53 -3.83 -6.35
N ILE A 117 12.46 -2.54 -6.03
CA ILE A 117 13.55 -1.78 -5.42
C ILE A 117 13.57 -2.01 -3.91
N SER A 118 14.78 -2.19 -3.38
CA SER A 118 15.01 -2.28 -1.93
C SER A 118 14.42 -1.06 -1.19
N PRO A 119 13.75 -1.25 -0.04
CA PRO A 119 13.22 -0.15 0.75
C PRO A 119 14.34 0.84 1.11
N VAL A 120 14.20 2.10 0.71
CA VAL A 120 15.18 3.11 1.08
C VAL A 120 14.99 3.51 2.52
N LYS A 121 16.02 3.25 3.32
CA LYS A 121 16.14 3.74 4.70
C LYS A 121 15.98 5.25 4.69
N LEU A 122 15.03 5.78 5.46
CA LEU A 122 14.85 7.22 5.64
C LEU A 122 16.19 7.85 6.01
N LYS A 123 16.68 8.75 5.14
CA LYS A 123 17.93 9.47 5.41
C LYS A 123 17.74 10.32 6.66
N THR A 124 18.75 10.31 7.52
CA THR A 124 18.78 11.19 8.69
C THR A 124 19.41 12.51 8.27
N PHE A 125 18.66 13.59 8.37
CA PHE A 125 19.13 14.93 8.10
C PHE A 125 19.36 15.66 9.42
N LYS A 126 20.61 16.07 9.70
CA LYS A 126 21.02 16.64 11.00
C LYS A 126 20.24 17.90 11.42
N LYS A 127 19.70 18.65 10.45
CA LYS A 127 19.00 19.92 10.67
C LYS A 127 17.47 19.81 10.60
N ILE A 128 16.92 18.60 10.51
CA ILE A 128 15.48 18.37 10.26
C ILE A 128 14.91 17.47 11.35
N ALA A 129 13.81 17.92 11.96
CA ALA A 129 13.06 17.16 12.96
C ALA A 129 12.67 15.77 12.42
N MET A 130 12.58 14.76 13.29
CA MET A 130 12.32 13.38 12.85
C MET A 130 10.99 13.27 12.09
N GLU A 131 10.01 14.04 12.52
CA GLU A 131 8.65 14.12 12.03
C GLU A 131 8.57 14.74 10.64
N ASP A 132 9.54 15.57 10.24
CA ASP A 132 9.52 16.36 8.99
C ASP A 132 10.41 15.74 7.88
N ARG A 133 11.13 14.65 8.19
CA ARG A 133 12.07 14.04 7.23
C ARG A 133 11.42 13.49 5.96
N HIS A 134 10.13 13.17 6.02
CA HIS A 134 9.37 12.64 4.88
C HIS A 134 9.11 13.71 3.81
N ASN A 135 9.17 15.01 4.16
CA ASN A 135 8.97 16.12 3.23
C ASN A 135 10.21 16.44 2.39
N ILE A 136 11.34 15.76 2.63
CA ILE A 136 12.58 16.02 1.92
C ILE A 136 12.64 15.18 0.66
N GLN A 137 12.63 15.86 -0.49
CA GLN A 137 12.79 15.21 -1.79
C GLN A 137 14.08 14.39 -1.80
N THR A 138 13.94 13.09 -2.07
CA THR A 138 15.10 12.20 -2.23
C THR A 138 15.35 11.90 -3.69
N HIS A 139 16.61 11.90 -4.10
CA HIS A 139 17.00 11.51 -5.45
C HIS A 139 17.22 9.99 -5.53
N THR A 140 16.60 9.38 -6.52
CA THR A 140 16.79 7.99 -6.96
C THR A 140 17.10 8.03 -8.47
N ASN A 141 17.72 6.99 -9.05
CA ASN A 141 17.91 6.92 -10.50
C ASN A 141 16.58 6.59 -11.21
N TYR A 142 15.66 7.55 -11.21
CA TYR A 142 14.30 7.38 -11.72
C TYR A 142 14.26 7.18 -13.25
N LEU A 143 15.26 7.67 -13.99
CA LEU A 143 15.35 7.44 -15.44
C LEU A 143 15.60 5.96 -15.78
N ALA A 144 16.50 5.30 -15.03
CA ALA A 144 16.72 3.86 -15.20
C ALA A 144 15.44 3.06 -14.85
N LEU A 145 14.73 3.47 -13.80
CA LEU A 145 13.46 2.85 -13.43
C LEU A 145 12.38 3.06 -14.49
N LEU A 146 12.31 4.25 -15.09
CA LEU A 146 11.36 4.55 -16.16
C LEU A 146 11.63 3.69 -17.40
N SER A 147 12.90 3.45 -17.72
CA SER A 147 13.27 2.50 -18.79
C SER A 147 12.75 1.09 -18.51
N GLU A 148 12.85 0.63 -17.25
CA GLU A 148 12.31 -0.68 -16.84
C GLU A 148 10.78 -0.71 -16.92
N VAL A 149 10.09 0.36 -16.50
CA VAL A 149 8.63 0.47 -16.62
C VAL A 149 8.21 0.35 -18.08
N ASN A 150 8.90 1.03 -18.99
CA ASN A 150 8.63 0.96 -20.42
C ASN A 150 8.84 -0.45 -20.95
N TYR A 151 9.93 -1.11 -20.55
CA TYR A 151 10.19 -2.52 -20.90
C TYR A 151 9.06 -3.44 -20.42
N VAL A 152 8.69 -3.41 -19.14
CA VAL A 152 7.58 -4.20 -18.57
C VAL A 152 6.25 -3.91 -19.27
N SER A 153 6.01 -2.65 -19.63
CA SER A 153 4.79 -2.24 -20.31
C SER A 153 4.67 -2.83 -21.73
N THR A 154 5.79 -3.04 -22.44
CA THR A 154 5.76 -3.70 -23.77
C THR A 154 5.22 -5.12 -23.69
N PHE A 155 5.60 -5.92 -22.68
CA PHE A 155 5.09 -7.28 -22.51
C PHE A 155 3.61 -7.30 -22.12
N ARG A 156 3.16 -6.35 -21.30
CA ARG A 156 1.75 -6.19 -20.97
C ARG A 156 0.90 -5.90 -22.20
N LYS A 157 1.38 -5.01 -23.08
CA LYS A 157 0.71 -4.68 -24.35
C LYS A 157 0.80 -5.86 -25.34
N ALA A 158 1.93 -6.55 -25.43
CA ALA A 158 2.14 -7.70 -26.33
C ALA A 158 1.34 -8.95 -25.92
N GLY A 159 1.10 -9.17 -24.62
CA GLY A 159 0.24 -10.24 -24.13
C GLY A 159 -1.23 -10.12 -24.56
N GLN A 160 -1.67 -8.91 -24.94
CA GLN A 160 -3.00 -8.67 -25.52
C GLN A 160 -3.05 -8.87 -27.04
N LEU A 161 -1.90 -8.99 -27.71
CA LEU A 161 -1.78 -9.12 -29.17
C LEU A 161 -1.35 -10.51 -29.63
N SER A 162 -1.10 -11.43 -28.70
CA SER A 162 -0.79 -12.83 -29.04
C SER A 162 -2.05 -13.48 -29.60
N PRO A 163 -2.04 -14.08 -30.80
CA PRO A 163 -3.21 -14.76 -31.34
C PRO A 163 -3.66 -15.82 -30.34
N VAL A 164 -4.96 -15.84 -30.00
CA VAL A 164 -5.54 -16.96 -29.26
C VAL A 164 -5.24 -18.21 -30.07
N CYS A 165 -4.42 -19.11 -29.52
CA CYS A 165 -4.27 -20.46 -30.04
C CYS A 165 -5.59 -21.21 -29.78
N ASN A 166 -6.60 -20.92 -30.59
CA ASN A 166 -7.74 -21.81 -30.75
C ASN A 166 -7.15 -23.13 -31.24
N GLY A 167 -7.20 -24.15 -30.38
CA GLY A 167 -6.54 -25.44 -30.53
C GLY A 167 -6.99 -26.23 -31.76
N GLY A 168 -6.55 -25.79 -32.94
CA GLY A 168 -6.53 -26.57 -34.16
C GLY A 168 -5.20 -27.30 -34.25
N ILE A 169 -5.27 -28.63 -34.15
CA ILE A 169 -4.14 -29.55 -34.36
C ILE A 169 -3.30 -29.11 -35.57
N MET A 170 -2.04 -28.75 -35.32
CA MET A 170 -1.03 -28.44 -36.34
C MET A 170 -0.41 -29.72 -36.92
N THR A 171 -1.22 -30.68 -37.36
CA THR A 171 -0.68 -31.72 -38.24
C THR A 171 -0.65 -31.18 -39.67
N PRO A 172 0.51 -31.18 -40.34
CA PRO A 172 0.56 -30.92 -41.78
C PRO A 172 -0.30 -31.94 -42.52
N PRO A 173 -1.08 -31.55 -43.55
CA PRO A 173 -1.84 -32.51 -44.34
C PRO A 173 -0.89 -33.46 -45.10
N LYS A 174 -1.23 -34.75 -45.14
CA LYS A 174 -0.52 -35.74 -45.97
C LYS A 174 -0.71 -35.41 -47.46
N SER A 175 0.40 -35.19 -48.14
CA SER A 175 0.51 -34.90 -49.57
C SER A 175 0.33 -36.16 -50.43
N THR A 176 -0.88 -36.71 -50.59
CA THR A 176 -1.12 -37.81 -51.56
C THR A 176 -2.54 -37.91 -52.14
N GLU A 177 -3.27 -36.81 -52.39
CA GLU A 177 -4.45 -36.91 -53.26
C GLU A 177 -4.52 -35.76 -54.27
N LYS A 178 -4.44 -36.12 -55.55
CA LYS A 178 -4.63 -35.24 -56.71
C LYS A 178 -6.10 -35.35 -57.13
N PRO A 179 -6.90 -34.27 -57.13
CA PRO A 179 -8.30 -34.39 -57.53
C PRO A 179 -8.41 -34.68 -59.04
N PRO A 180 -9.35 -35.53 -59.47
CA PRO A 180 -9.54 -35.86 -60.87
C PRO A 180 -10.10 -34.66 -61.63
N ILE A 181 -9.41 -34.29 -62.70
CA ILE A 181 -9.91 -33.39 -63.74
C ILE A 181 -11.14 -34.08 -64.35
N LYS A 182 -12.31 -33.46 -64.22
CA LYS A 182 -13.49 -33.83 -65.00
C LYS A 182 -13.56 -32.96 -66.26
N PRO A 183 -13.96 -33.54 -67.41
CA PRO A 183 -13.99 -32.90 -68.71
C PRO A 183 -15.09 -31.83 -68.83
#